data_AF-A0A8J3JP98-F1
#
_entry.id   AF-A0A8J3JP98-F1
#
_cell.length_a   1.000
_cell.length_b   1.000
_cell.length_c   1.000
_cell.angle_alpha   90.00
_cell.angle_beta   90.00
_cell.angle_gamma   90.00
#
_symmetry.space_group_name_H-M   'P 1'
#
loop_
_entity.id
_entity.type
_entity.pdbx_description
1 polymer ?
#
loop_
_entity_poly.entity_id
_entity_poly.type
_entity_poly.pdbx_seq_one_letter_code
_entity_poly.pdbx_strand_id
1 'polypeptide(L)'
;MLHLNAFLMGVGHHEAAWRLPESDPFAQTDVAHFQRLARIAERGKLDSLFLADSPVLWNSIGRRPSGTLEPTVLLTALAAVTEHIGLIATASTTYNEPFNLARRFASLDHISGGRAGWNIVTTAGVDAARNFNLDELPAHRDRYERAAEFVELSLKLWDSWDDDAPLGDKEAGRWGDDDLLYPTEHTGRHFRVAGPLNVPRSPQGYPLLVQAGSSEDGKELAARYAEAVFTAQQTLAEAQAFYRDLKQRAAQAGRDPDTVKILPGIVPAIGSTEAEALALEAELDRLIRPEYARKQLATTLRVDPEVLDLDRELPADLPSEDEIEGAKSRYTLIVTLARRERLTVRQLIGRLGGGRGHRTFAGTPEQVADAIEEWYRSGAADGFNIMPPVLPSGLETFVDHVVPILQRRGLFRTEYTGTTLREHYGLPRPANQFTRQPAAV
;
A
#
# COMPACT_ATOMS: atom_id res chain seq x y z
N MET A 1 8.98 -6.59 16.95
CA MET A 1 9.24 -5.15 16.75
C MET A 1 8.19 -4.61 15.79
N LEU A 2 7.81 -3.33 15.92
CA LEU A 2 6.84 -2.69 15.03
C LEU A 2 7.44 -2.41 13.65
N HIS A 3 6.62 -2.45 12.59
CA HIS A 3 7.01 -2.04 11.24
C HIS A 3 6.35 -0.70 10.83
N LEU A 4 7.08 0.19 10.16
CA LEU A 4 6.59 1.49 9.71
C LEU A 4 6.92 1.71 8.24
N ASN A 5 5.88 1.88 7.42
CA ASN A 5 6.02 2.27 6.02
C ASN A 5 5.66 3.75 5.84
N ALA A 6 6.28 4.43 4.89
CA ALA A 6 5.83 5.73 4.41
C ALA A 6 4.97 5.54 3.17
N PHE A 7 3.65 5.71 3.30
CA PHE A 7 2.79 5.80 2.14
C PHE A 7 2.91 7.22 1.59
N LEU A 8 3.45 7.36 0.38
CA LEU A 8 3.64 8.65 -0.29
C LEU A 8 2.55 8.87 -1.34
N MET A 9 1.92 10.05 -1.32
CA MET A 9 0.94 10.46 -2.33
C MET A 9 1.08 11.95 -2.61
N GLY A 10 1.70 12.32 -3.73
CA GLY A 10 1.91 13.71 -4.14
C GLY A 10 2.46 14.58 -3.01
N VAL A 11 1.68 15.57 -2.59
CA VAL A 11 1.99 16.51 -1.50
C VAL A 11 1.28 16.22 -0.18
N GLY A 12 0.64 15.06 -0.03
CA GLY A 12 -0.02 14.66 1.20
C GLY A 12 -1.30 13.86 1.00
N HIS A 13 -1.72 13.18 2.07
CA HIS A 13 -2.91 12.34 2.06
C HIS A 13 -4.22 13.11 2.15
N HIS A 14 -4.17 14.31 2.75
CA HIS A 14 -5.32 15.19 2.81
C HIS A 14 -5.60 15.77 1.42
N GLU A 15 -6.85 15.71 0.95
CA GLU A 15 -7.17 16.09 -0.44
C GLU A 15 -6.88 17.56 -0.78
N ALA A 16 -6.83 18.41 0.25
CA ALA A 16 -6.57 19.84 0.15
C ALA A 16 -5.12 20.24 0.49
N ALA A 17 -4.22 19.29 0.80
CA ALA A 17 -2.84 19.58 1.22
C ALA A 17 -2.11 20.51 0.25
N TRP A 18 -2.30 20.30 -1.06
CA TRP A 18 -1.71 21.12 -2.13
C TRP A 18 -2.05 22.62 -2.07
N ARG A 19 -3.06 23.01 -1.29
CA ARG A 19 -3.48 24.41 -1.11
C ARG A 19 -2.81 25.11 0.07
N LEU A 20 -2.04 24.38 0.89
CA LEU A 20 -1.27 25.00 1.95
C LEU A 20 -0.17 25.89 1.35
N PRO A 21 0.17 27.03 1.99
CA PRO A 21 1.20 27.94 1.46
C PRO A 21 2.58 27.30 1.23
N GLU A 22 2.90 26.25 2.00
CA GLU A 22 4.17 25.52 1.90
C GLU A 22 4.21 24.45 0.79
N SER A 23 3.05 24.09 0.23
CA SER A 23 2.96 23.01 -0.75
C SER A 23 3.30 23.49 -2.16
N ASP A 24 4.13 22.73 -2.86
CA ASP A 24 4.30 22.90 -4.31
C ASP A 24 3.19 22.15 -5.06
N PRO A 25 2.24 22.84 -5.71
CA PRO A 25 1.13 22.19 -6.40
C PRO A 25 1.57 21.33 -7.60
N PHE A 26 2.82 21.45 -8.07
CA PHE A 26 3.37 20.70 -9.20
C PHE A 26 4.24 19.50 -8.80
N ALA A 27 4.39 19.23 -7.50
CA ALA A 27 5.30 18.18 -7.02
C ALA A 27 4.90 16.74 -7.42
N GLN A 28 3.71 16.52 -7.98
CA GLN A 28 3.21 15.18 -8.35
C GLN A 28 4.06 14.47 -9.41
N THR A 29 4.83 15.21 -10.20
CA THR A 29 5.76 14.68 -11.21
C THR A 29 7.20 15.13 -10.98
N ASP A 30 7.50 15.79 -9.87
CA ASP A 30 8.85 16.19 -9.53
C ASP A 30 9.60 15.04 -8.84
N VAL A 31 10.57 14.46 -9.54
CA VAL A 31 11.42 13.38 -9.00
C VAL A 31 12.22 13.86 -7.78
N ALA A 32 12.67 15.12 -7.75
CA ALA A 32 13.47 15.65 -6.64
C ALA A 32 12.67 15.70 -5.33
N HIS A 33 11.37 16.01 -5.41
CA HIS A 33 10.43 15.91 -4.30
C HIS A 33 10.39 14.48 -3.74
N PHE A 34 10.15 13.47 -4.57
CA PHE A 34 10.10 12.08 -4.09
C PHE A 34 11.45 11.58 -3.56
N GLN A 35 12.57 11.99 -4.15
CA GLN A 35 13.91 11.70 -3.63
C GLN A 35 14.14 12.32 -2.24
N ARG A 36 13.62 13.52 -1.99
CA ARG A 36 13.65 14.14 -0.65
C ARG A 36 12.83 13.30 0.34
N LEU A 37 11.61 12.91 -0.03
CA LEU A 37 10.74 12.07 0.81
C LEU A 37 11.39 10.72 1.15
N ALA A 38 12.04 10.09 0.17
CA ALA A 38 12.77 8.84 0.35
C ALA A 38 13.86 8.96 1.42
N ARG A 39 14.69 10.02 1.34
CA ARG A 39 15.75 10.27 2.32
C ARG A 39 15.21 10.59 3.72
N ILE A 40 14.08 11.30 3.82
CA ILE A 40 13.44 11.58 5.11
C ILE A 40 12.98 10.27 5.76
N ALA A 41 12.26 9.43 5.01
CA ALA A 41 11.78 8.15 5.54
C ALA A 41 12.95 7.22 5.95
N GLU A 42 14.01 7.16 5.15
CA GLU A 42 15.20 6.36 5.46
C GLU A 42 15.99 6.89 6.66
N ARG A 43 16.08 8.21 6.84
CA ARG A 43 16.63 8.83 8.06
C ARG A 43 15.87 8.33 9.29
N GLY A 44 14.55 8.24 9.19
CA GLY A 44 13.67 7.70 10.24
C GLY A 44 13.67 6.19 10.38
N LYS A 45 14.49 5.46 9.62
CA LYS A 45 14.61 4.00 9.67
C LYS A 45 13.33 3.24 9.31
N LEU A 46 12.42 3.87 8.57
CA LEU A 46 11.18 3.23 8.10
C LEU A 46 11.49 2.01 7.23
N ASP A 47 10.65 0.99 7.30
CA ASP A 47 10.82 -0.28 6.60
C ASP A 47 10.75 -0.10 5.08
N SER A 48 9.82 0.73 4.59
CA SER A 48 9.62 0.95 3.15
C SER A 48 8.91 2.24 2.78
N LEU A 49 9.09 2.65 1.53
CA LEU A 49 8.19 3.55 0.81
C LEU A 49 7.10 2.72 0.14
N PHE A 50 5.87 3.22 0.15
CA PHE A 50 4.74 2.62 -0.55
C PHE A 50 4.15 3.61 -1.54
N LEU A 51 4.14 3.25 -2.82
CA LEU A 51 3.51 4.00 -3.90
C LEU A 51 2.27 3.26 -4.40
N ALA A 52 1.09 3.82 -4.08
CA ALA A 52 -0.17 3.39 -4.67
C ALA A 52 -0.26 3.79 -6.13
N ASP A 53 -0.97 3.01 -6.92
CA ASP A 53 -1.21 3.32 -8.33
C ASP A 53 -2.57 2.82 -8.79
N SER A 54 -3.09 3.52 -9.79
CA SER A 54 -4.16 3.04 -10.62
C SER A 54 -4.02 3.63 -12.02
N PRO A 55 -4.11 2.80 -13.07
CA PRO A 55 -3.82 3.21 -14.44
C PRO A 55 -5.00 3.96 -15.10
N VAL A 56 -5.54 4.94 -14.39
CA VAL A 56 -6.54 5.89 -14.89
C VAL A 56 -6.37 7.21 -14.15
N LEU A 57 -6.82 8.30 -14.75
CA LEU A 57 -6.82 9.61 -14.11
C LEU A 57 -7.93 9.64 -13.05
N TRP A 58 -7.57 9.51 -11.77
CA TRP A 58 -8.54 9.56 -10.69
C TRP A 58 -8.85 11.02 -10.40
N ASN A 59 -10.12 11.40 -10.27
CA ASN A 59 -10.57 12.79 -10.02
C ASN A 59 -10.43 13.74 -11.22
N SER A 60 -11.08 14.90 -11.10
CA SER A 60 -10.98 16.00 -12.06
C SER A 60 -9.79 16.90 -11.74
N ILE A 61 -8.95 17.16 -12.76
CA ILE A 61 -7.82 18.11 -12.67
C ILE A 61 -8.28 19.54 -12.34
N GLY A 62 -9.53 19.89 -12.63
CA GLY A 62 -10.10 21.18 -12.25
C GLY A 62 -10.36 21.33 -10.74
N ARG A 63 -10.25 20.24 -9.97
CA ARG A 63 -10.50 20.23 -8.52
C ARG A 63 -9.23 20.17 -7.69
N ARG A 64 -8.34 19.23 -8.02
CA ARG A 64 -7.08 19.01 -7.30
C ARG A 64 -6.04 18.37 -8.23
N PRO A 65 -4.74 18.55 -7.95
CA PRO A 65 -3.68 17.86 -8.66
C PRO A 65 -3.97 16.35 -8.77
N SER A 66 -3.93 15.85 -9.99
CA SER A 66 -4.09 14.44 -10.32
C SER A 66 -3.19 14.05 -11.47
N GLY A 67 -2.92 12.75 -11.59
CA GLY A 67 -1.88 12.19 -12.43
C GLY A 67 -0.58 12.09 -11.64
N THR A 68 0.05 10.92 -11.70
CA THR A 68 1.31 10.64 -11.02
C THR A 68 2.24 9.91 -11.98
N LEU A 69 3.53 9.88 -11.66
CA LEU A 69 4.48 9.02 -12.35
C LEU A 69 4.16 7.55 -12.08
N GLU A 70 4.48 6.69 -13.05
CA GLU A 70 4.37 5.24 -12.90
C GLU A 70 5.32 4.77 -11.78
N PRO A 71 4.82 4.00 -10.79
CA PRO A 71 5.55 3.78 -9.55
C PRO A 71 6.83 2.97 -9.74
N THR A 72 6.84 1.94 -10.59
CA THR A 72 8.05 1.12 -10.78
C THR A 72 9.18 1.90 -11.43
N VAL A 73 8.87 2.82 -12.35
CA VAL A 73 9.84 3.75 -12.92
C VAL A 73 10.35 4.73 -11.87
N LEU A 74 9.45 5.37 -11.11
CA LEU A 74 9.83 6.31 -10.06
C LEU A 74 10.73 5.66 -9.01
N LEU A 75 10.43 4.43 -8.57
CA LEU A 75 11.23 3.71 -7.59
C LEU A 75 12.66 3.45 -8.05
N THR A 76 12.95 3.35 -9.36
CA THR A 76 14.36 3.26 -9.83
C THR A 76 15.17 4.50 -9.49
N ALA A 77 14.56 5.69 -9.59
CA ALA A 77 15.20 6.95 -9.24
C ALA A 77 15.34 7.13 -7.71
N LEU A 78 14.46 6.51 -6.92
CA LEU A 78 14.53 6.51 -5.46
C LEU A 78 15.56 5.50 -4.94
N ALA A 79 15.69 4.34 -5.60
CA ALA A 79 16.71 3.35 -5.29
C ALA A 79 18.12 3.95 -5.37
N ALA A 80 18.37 4.82 -6.35
CA ALA A 80 19.67 5.46 -6.57
C ALA A 80 20.08 6.49 -5.49
N VAL A 81 19.15 6.90 -4.61
CA VAL A 81 19.42 7.91 -3.57
C VAL A 81 19.15 7.40 -2.15
N THR A 82 18.95 6.10 -2.01
CA THR A 82 18.69 5.41 -0.74
C THR A 82 19.45 4.09 -0.67
N GLU A 83 19.73 3.60 0.54
CA GLU A 83 20.63 2.45 0.76
C GLU A 83 19.91 1.23 1.35
N HIS A 84 18.94 1.44 2.23
CA HIS A 84 18.28 0.42 3.04
C HIS A 84 16.77 0.39 2.89
N ILE A 85 16.09 1.54 2.75
CA ILE A 85 14.62 1.57 2.78
C ILE A 85 13.99 0.75 1.64
N GLY A 86 12.95 -0.02 1.95
CA GLY A 86 12.17 -0.77 0.97
C GLY A 86 11.46 0.11 -0.07
N LEU A 87 11.17 -0.46 -1.23
CA LEU A 87 10.59 0.22 -2.38
C LEU A 87 9.39 -0.58 -2.90
N ILE A 88 8.20 -0.28 -2.36
CA ILE A 88 6.95 -1.00 -2.70
C ILE A 88 6.19 -0.22 -3.78
N ALA A 89 5.98 -0.85 -4.93
CA ALA A 89 5.13 -0.34 -6.00
C ALA A 89 3.84 -1.15 -6.12
N THR A 90 2.73 -0.45 -6.32
CA THR A 90 1.48 -1.06 -6.75
C THR A 90 1.52 -1.37 -8.24
N ALA A 91 1.14 -2.59 -8.61
CA ALA A 91 0.97 -2.95 -10.02
C ALA A 91 -0.18 -3.95 -10.20
N SER A 92 -0.95 -3.72 -11.27
CA SER A 92 -2.15 -4.50 -11.57
C SER A 92 -1.81 -5.88 -12.12
N THR A 93 -2.41 -6.94 -11.56
CA THR A 93 -2.42 -8.24 -12.24
C THR A 93 -3.29 -8.16 -13.49
N THR A 94 -4.45 -7.51 -13.45
CA THR A 94 -5.44 -7.47 -14.55
C THR A 94 -4.90 -6.89 -15.86
N TYR A 95 -4.11 -5.82 -15.78
CA TYR A 95 -3.69 -5.05 -16.96
C TYR A 95 -2.22 -5.22 -17.35
N ASN A 96 -1.56 -6.23 -16.78
CA ASN A 96 -0.20 -6.60 -17.16
C ASN A 96 -0.15 -8.04 -17.67
N GLU A 97 0.95 -8.34 -18.37
CA GLU A 97 1.38 -9.70 -18.64
C GLU A 97 2.34 -10.17 -17.54
N PRO A 98 2.21 -11.41 -17.03
CA PRO A 98 3.01 -11.92 -15.92
C PRO A 98 4.50 -11.94 -16.21
N PHE A 99 4.91 -12.31 -17.42
CA PHE A 99 6.32 -12.30 -17.80
C PHE A 99 6.93 -10.88 -17.75
N ASN A 100 6.21 -9.89 -18.28
CA ASN A 100 6.68 -8.51 -18.28
C ASN A 100 6.76 -7.93 -16.87
N LEU A 101 5.77 -8.21 -16.02
CA LEU A 101 5.75 -7.68 -14.66
C LEU A 101 6.77 -8.36 -13.75
N ALA A 102 6.92 -9.69 -13.85
CA ALA A 102 7.95 -10.44 -13.13
C ALA A 102 9.36 -9.94 -13.46
N ARG A 103 9.66 -9.72 -14.76
CA ARG A 103 10.92 -9.13 -15.20
C ARG A 103 11.15 -7.74 -14.62
N ARG A 104 10.13 -6.89 -14.64
CA ARG A 104 10.22 -5.50 -14.18
C ARG A 104 10.56 -5.45 -12.69
N PHE A 105 9.84 -6.21 -11.86
CA PHE A 105 10.14 -6.23 -10.43
C PHE A 105 11.44 -6.94 -10.11
N ALA A 106 11.82 -8.03 -10.81
CA ALA A 106 13.14 -8.64 -10.63
C ALA A 106 14.27 -7.64 -10.93
N SER A 107 14.09 -6.82 -11.97
CA SER A 107 15.06 -5.78 -12.33
C SER A 107 15.14 -4.69 -11.26
N LEU A 108 14.00 -4.19 -10.78
CA LEU A 108 13.96 -3.23 -9.66
C LEU A 108 14.62 -3.82 -8.40
N ASP A 109 14.43 -5.11 -8.16
CA ASP A 109 14.98 -5.78 -6.99
C ASP A 109 16.50 -5.89 -7.06
N HIS A 110 17.06 -6.22 -8.23
CA HIS A 110 18.51 -6.15 -8.46
C HIS A 110 19.05 -4.71 -8.38
N ILE A 111 18.38 -3.74 -9.01
CA ILE A 111 18.78 -2.32 -8.96
C ILE A 111 18.85 -1.80 -7.53
N SER A 112 17.91 -2.24 -6.68
CA SER A 112 17.79 -1.79 -5.31
C SER A 112 18.57 -2.65 -4.31
N GLY A 113 19.17 -3.77 -4.72
CA GLY A 113 19.89 -4.68 -3.81
C GLY A 113 18.98 -5.54 -2.92
N GLY A 114 17.81 -5.94 -3.42
CA GLY A 114 16.85 -6.76 -2.69
C GLY A 114 15.86 -5.94 -1.85
N ARG A 115 15.50 -4.73 -2.29
CA ARG A 115 14.59 -3.83 -1.55
C ARG A 115 13.22 -3.67 -2.21
N ALA A 116 12.95 -4.32 -3.33
CA ALA A 116 11.68 -4.17 -4.03
C ALA A 116 10.53 -4.90 -3.33
N GLY A 117 9.33 -4.33 -3.42
CA GLY A 117 8.09 -5.00 -3.07
C GLY A 117 7.00 -4.74 -4.10
N TRP A 118 6.11 -5.70 -4.28
CA TRP A 118 4.98 -5.61 -5.20
C TRP A 118 3.67 -5.62 -4.42
N ASN A 119 2.95 -4.50 -4.44
CA ASN A 119 1.56 -4.46 -4.01
C ASN A 119 0.64 -4.96 -5.14
N ILE A 120 0.13 -6.17 -4.94
CA ILE A 120 -0.70 -6.94 -5.86
C ILE A 120 -2.12 -6.38 -5.84
N VAL A 121 -2.54 -5.76 -6.94
CA VAL A 121 -3.92 -5.26 -7.09
C VAL A 121 -4.61 -5.88 -8.30
N THR A 122 -5.89 -6.22 -8.15
CA THR A 122 -6.73 -6.66 -9.27
C THR A 122 -7.27 -5.48 -10.06
N THR A 123 -7.15 -4.26 -9.54
CA THR A 123 -7.74 -3.03 -10.07
C THR A 123 -9.29 -3.10 -10.17
N ALA A 124 -9.92 -1.94 -10.03
CA ALA A 124 -11.37 -1.81 -10.13
C ALA A 124 -11.72 -0.51 -10.88
N GLY A 125 -12.96 -0.44 -11.35
CA GLY A 125 -13.49 0.71 -12.09
C GLY A 125 -13.47 0.52 -13.60
N VAL A 126 -14.58 0.90 -14.24
CA VAL A 126 -14.76 0.77 -15.70
C VAL A 126 -13.83 1.70 -16.47
N ASP A 127 -13.51 2.89 -15.92
CA ASP A 127 -12.64 3.85 -16.59
C ASP A 127 -11.20 3.33 -16.73
N ALA A 128 -10.72 2.52 -15.78
CA ALA A 128 -9.45 1.82 -15.95
C ALA A 128 -9.54 0.79 -17.09
N ALA A 129 -10.61 -0.02 -17.13
CA ALA A 129 -10.80 -1.03 -18.17
C ALA A 129 -10.75 -0.46 -19.59
N ARG A 130 -11.36 0.72 -19.79
CA ARG A 130 -11.38 1.43 -21.07
C ARG A 130 -10.00 1.87 -21.58
N ASN A 131 -9.02 2.04 -20.69
CA ASN A 131 -7.64 2.32 -21.08
C ASN A 131 -6.88 1.06 -21.57
N PHE A 132 -7.45 -0.14 -21.41
CA PHE A 132 -6.84 -1.43 -21.74
C PHE A 132 -7.67 -2.25 -22.73
N ASN A 133 -8.37 -1.59 -23.65
CA ASN A 133 -9.17 -2.21 -24.70
C ASN A 133 -10.34 -3.09 -24.18
N LEU A 134 -10.89 -2.75 -23.02
CA LEU A 134 -12.07 -3.41 -22.45
C LEU A 134 -13.19 -2.39 -22.25
N ASP A 135 -14.38 -2.69 -22.77
CA ASP A 135 -15.57 -1.84 -22.58
C ASP A 135 -16.11 -1.91 -21.13
N GLU A 136 -15.93 -3.09 -20.50
CA GLU A 136 -16.42 -3.40 -19.16
C GLU A 136 -15.31 -3.95 -18.26
N LEU A 137 -15.50 -3.79 -16.95
CA LEU A 137 -14.62 -4.40 -15.95
C LEU A 137 -14.92 -5.90 -15.87
N PRO A 138 -13.91 -6.81 -16.00
CA PRO A 138 -14.12 -8.24 -15.80
C PRO A 138 -14.75 -8.53 -14.44
N ALA A 139 -15.53 -9.61 -14.31
CA ALA A 139 -16.24 -9.94 -13.08
C ALA A 139 -15.28 -10.07 -11.87
N HIS A 140 -15.74 -9.68 -10.67
CA HIS A 140 -14.89 -9.65 -9.46
C HIS A 140 -14.17 -10.98 -9.22
N ARG A 141 -14.93 -12.08 -9.22
CA ARG A 141 -14.40 -13.43 -9.03
C ARG A 141 -13.32 -13.77 -10.07
N ASP A 142 -13.59 -13.54 -11.35
CA ASP A 142 -12.65 -13.83 -12.44
C ASP A 142 -11.34 -13.05 -12.29
N ARG A 143 -11.41 -11.80 -11.81
CA ARG A 143 -10.20 -11.00 -11.53
C ARG A 143 -9.34 -11.62 -10.42
N TYR A 144 -9.95 -12.19 -9.38
CA TYR A 144 -9.22 -12.85 -8.30
C TYR A 144 -8.70 -14.23 -8.68
N GLU A 145 -9.47 -15.03 -9.45
CA GLU A 145 -8.98 -16.29 -10.03
C GLU A 145 -7.75 -16.05 -10.93
N ARG A 146 -7.84 -15.07 -11.83
CA ARG A 146 -6.72 -14.65 -12.68
C ARG A 146 -5.54 -14.12 -11.88
N ALA A 147 -5.78 -13.37 -10.79
CA ALA A 147 -4.71 -12.83 -9.96
C ALA A 147 -3.94 -13.92 -9.19
N ALA A 148 -4.62 -14.95 -8.70
CA ALA A 148 -3.96 -16.10 -8.07
C ALA A 148 -3.02 -16.80 -9.06
N GLU A 149 -3.51 -17.13 -10.26
CA GLU A 149 -2.68 -17.76 -11.32
C GLU A 149 -1.50 -16.85 -11.72
N PHE A 150 -1.71 -15.54 -11.79
CA PHE A 150 -0.65 -14.57 -12.10
C PHE A 150 0.46 -14.58 -11.03
N VAL A 151 0.09 -14.56 -9.75
CA VAL A 151 1.06 -14.55 -8.63
C VAL A 151 1.84 -15.85 -8.62
N GLU A 152 1.17 -17.00 -8.76
CA GLU A 152 1.85 -18.31 -8.85
C GLU A 152 2.84 -18.37 -10.01
N LEU A 153 2.45 -17.88 -11.18
CA LEU A 153 3.34 -17.81 -12.34
C LEU A 153 4.52 -16.85 -12.12
N SER A 154 4.30 -15.72 -11.46
CA SER A 154 5.38 -14.78 -11.13
C SER A 154 6.40 -15.40 -10.18
N LEU A 155 5.94 -16.13 -9.16
CA LEU A 155 6.79 -16.90 -8.24
C LEU A 155 7.62 -17.95 -8.99
N LYS A 156 7.00 -18.73 -9.89
CA LYS A 156 7.71 -19.70 -10.75
C LYS A 156 8.74 -19.02 -11.64
N LEU A 157 8.42 -17.87 -12.22
CA LEU A 157 9.34 -17.11 -13.04
C LEU A 157 10.55 -16.61 -12.23
N TRP A 158 10.35 -16.09 -11.03
CA TRP A 158 11.49 -15.65 -10.20
C TRP A 158 12.38 -16.79 -9.70
N ASP A 159 11.82 -17.98 -9.49
CA ASP A 159 12.58 -19.17 -9.12
C ASP A 159 13.16 -19.92 -10.33
N SER A 160 12.91 -19.48 -11.57
CA SER A 160 13.40 -20.16 -12.78
C SER A 160 14.93 -20.19 -12.94
N TRP A 161 15.66 -19.49 -12.06
CA TRP A 161 17.11 -19.56 -11.92
C TRP A 161 17.44 -20.07 -10.53
N ASP A 162 18.28 -21.11 -10.42
CA ASP A 162 18.93 -21.42 -9.15
C ASP A 162 19.85 -20.26 -8.72
N ASP A 163 20.11 -20.13 -7.43
CA ASP A 163 21.05 -19.15 -6.89
C ASP A 163 22.48 -19.42 -7.38
N ASP A 164 22.81 -20.69 -7.60
CA ASP A 164 24.12 -21.15 -8.08
C ASP A 164 24.24 -21.19 -9.62
N ALA A 165 23.20 -20.78 -10.36
CA ALA A 165 23.22 -20.82 -11.82
C ALA A 165 24.31 -19.93 -12.46
N PRO A 166 24.60 -18.71 -11.98
CA PRO A 166 25.75 -17.92 -12.46
C PRO A 166 27.06 -18.38 -11.80
N LEU A 167 27.98 -18.94 -12.60
CA LEU A 167 29.29 -19.47 -12.16
C LEU A 167 30.41 -18.43 -12.23
N GLY A 168 30.44 -17.62 -13.29
CA GLY A 168 31.48 -16.61 -13.52
C GLY A 168 32.90 -17.15 -13.73
N ASP A 169 33.06 -18.39 -14.18
CA ASP A 169 34.36 -19.02 -14.42
C ASP A 169 35.01 -18.48 -15.70
N LYS A 170 35.95 -17.55 -15.51
CA LYS A 170 36.70 -16.90 -16.59
C LYS A 170 37.76 -17.79 -17.22
N GLU A 171 38.30 -18.77 -16.48
CA GLU A 171 39.35 -19.66 -16.98
C GLU A 171 38.77 -20.70 -17.92
N ALA A 172 37.64 -21.32 -17.54
CA ALA A 172 36.91 -22.26 -18.38
C ALA A 172 36.02 -21.58 -19.44
N GLY A 173 35.83 -20.26 -19.38
CA GLY A 173 34.93 -19.52 -20.27
C GLY A 173 33.45 -19.84 -20.05
N ARG A 174 33.06 -20.22 -18.83
CA ARG A 174 31.69 -20.60 -18.46
C ARG A 174 31.08 -19.53 -17.56
N TRP A 175 30.07 -18.83 -18.05
CA TRP A 175 29.38 -17.83 -17.23
C TRP A 175 28.33 -18.46 -16.30
N GLY A 176 27.65 -19.53 -16.70
CA GLY A 176 26.61 -20.18 -15.91
C GLY A 176 26.42 -21.66 -16.23
N ASP A 177 25.43 -22.27 -15.57
CA ASP A 177 25.01 -23.66 -15.74
C ASP A 177 23.54 -23.74 -16.20
N ASP A 178 23.31 -24.26 -17.40
CA ASP A 178 21.95 -24.40 -17.96
C ASP A 178 21.13 -25.47 -17.23
N ASP A 179 21.77 -26.44 -16.54
CA ASP A 179 21.07 -27.45 -15.74
C ASP A 179 20.45 -26.87 -14.45
N LEU A 180 20.82 -25.63 -14.11
CA LEU A 180 20.29 -24.85 -13.00
C LEU A 180 19.26 -23.80 -13.45
N LEU A 181 18.78 -23.91 -14.70
CA LEU A 181 17.66 -23.14 -15.23
C LEU A 181 16.42 -24.01 -15.36
N TYR A 182 15.29 -23.49 -14.86
CA TYR A 182 14.02 -24.19 -14.82
C TYR A 182 12.99 -23.44 -15.65
N PRO A 183 12.74 -23.84 -16.91
CA PRO A 183 11.60 -23.34 -17.67
C PRO A 183 10.31 -23.54 -16.87
N THR A 184 9.46 -22.52 -16.82
CA THR A 184 8.24 -22.58 -16.02
C THR A 184 7.19 -23.51 -16.61
N GLU A 185 7.18 -23.66 -17.94
CA GLU A 185 6.25 -24.47 -18.75
C GLU A 185 4.78 -24.39 -18.28
N HIS A 186 4.36 -23.20 -17.86
CA HIS A 186 3.07 -22.99 -17.24
C HIS A 186 1.96 -23.04 -18.29
N THR A 187 0.96 -23.88 -18.05
CA THR A 187 -0.30 -23.92 -18.83
C THR A 187 -1.46 -23.91 -17.84
N GLY A 188 -2.04 -22.73 -17.62
CA GLY A 188 -3.17 -22.51 -16.74
C GLY A 188 -4.44 -22.12 -17.50
N ARG A 189 -5.45 -21.66 -16.77
CA ARG A 189 -6.73 -21.21 -17.35
C ARG A 189 -6.57 -19.87 -18.04
N HIS A 190 -5.74 -19.00 -17.47
CA HIS A 190 -5.57 -17.62 -17.92
C HIS A 190 -4.28 -17.40 -18.71
N PHE A 191 -3.22 -18.16 -18.45
CA PHE A 191 -1.90 -17.92 -19.02
C PHE A 191 -1.24 -19.20 -19.55
N ARG A 192 -0.44 -19.02 -20.60
CA ARG A 192 0.50 -20.04 -21.10
C ARG A 192 1.87 -19.41 -21.32
N VAL A 193 2.85 -19.77 -20.49
CA VAL A 193 4.18 -19.14 -20.46
C VAL A 193 5.28 -20.20 -20.34
N ALA A 194 6.19 -20.21 -21.32
CA ALA A 194 7.28 -21.19 -21.38
C ALA A 194 8.37 -20.96 -20.32
N GLY A 195 8.80 -19.71 -20.13
CA GLY A 195 9.98 -19.40 -19.31
C GLY A 195 11.28 -19.95 -19.92
N PRO A 196 12.40 -19.94 -19.18
CA PRO A 196 12.59 -19.31 -17.88
C PRO A 196 12.50 -17.77 -17.96
N LEU A 197 12.53 -17.09 -16.82
CA LEU A 197 12.73 -15.64 -16.79
C LEU A 197 14.12 -15.32 -17.34
N ASN A 198 14.33 -14.13 -17.91
CA ASN A 198 15.65 -13.72 -18.42
C ASN A 198 16.39 -12.79 -17.46
N VAL A 199 16.04 -12.84 -16.17
CA VAL A 199 16.69 -12.10 -15.09
C VAL A 199 16.98 -13.11 -13.98
N PRO A 200 18.23 -13.21 -13.49
CA PRO A 200 18.56 -14.12 -12.40
C PRO A 200 17.75 -13.85 -11.14
N ARG A 201 17.70 -14.85 -10.26
CA ARG A 201 17.04 -14.76 -8.96
C ARG A 201 17.61 -13.60 -8.14
N SER A 202 16.76 -12.88 -7.43
CA SER A 202 17.13 -11.62 -6.76
C SER A 202 17.83 -11.86 -5.41
N PRO A 203 18.51 -10.85 -4.83
CA PRO A 203 19.19 -10.99 -3.54
C PRO A 203 18.27 -11.45 -2.40
N GLN A 204 17.00 -11.02 -2.39
CA GLN A 204 16.01 -11.47 -1.41
C GLN A 204 15.16 -12.66 -1.89
N GLY A 205 15.55 -13.34 -2.97
CA GLY A 205 14.80 -14.42 -3.62
C GLY A 205 13.90 -13.85 -4.71
N TYR A 206 12.81 -13.21 -4.31
CA TYR A 206 11.92 -12.45 -5.19
C TYR A 206 11.38 -11.19 -4.49
N PRO A 207 10.84 -10.17 -5.17
CA PRO A 207 10.28 -8.98 -4.51
C PRO A 207 9.27 -9.31 -3.40
N LEU A 208 9.23 -8.55 -2.30
CA LEU A 208 8.28 -8.79 -1.19
C LEU A 208 6.83 -8.63 -1.66
N LEU A 209 5.97 -9.59 -1.32
CA LEU A 209 4.57 -9.59 -1.76
C LEU A 209 3.67 -8.82 -0.80
N VAL A 210 3.04 -7.76 -1.31
CA VAL A 210 2.11 -6.90 -0.57
C VAL A 210 0.72 -7.02 -1.17
N GLN A 211 -0.32 -6.90 -0.35
CA GLN A 211 -1.70 -6.94 -0.82
C GLN A 211 -2.56 -5.94 -0.02
N ALA A 212 -3.67 -5.45 -0.59
CA ALA A 212 -4.52 -4.42 0.04
C ALA A 212 -6.04 -4.67 -0.09
N GLY A 213 -6.45 -5.90 -0.39
CA GLY A 213 -7.85 -6.28 -0.58
C GLY A 213 -8.53 -6.62 0.73
N SER A 214 -9.68 -5.98 0.99
CA SER A 214 -10.50 -6.22 2.18
C SER A 214 -11.76 -7.07 1.93
N SER A 215 -12.05 -7.45 0.68
CA SER A 215 -13.14 -8.39 0.36
C SER A 215 -12.79 -9.82 0.78
N GLU A 216 -13.77 -10.73 0.81
CA GLU A 216 -13.53 -12.15 1.12
C GLU A 216 -12.48 -12.78 0.18
N ASP A 217 -12.61 -12.61 -1.13
CA ASP A 217 -11.61 -13.07 -2.11
C ASP A 217 -10.25 -12.38 -1.93
N GLY A 218 -10.27 -11.10 -1.54
CA GLY A 218 -9.07 -10.32 -1.24
C GLY A 218 -8.30 -10.85 -0.04
N LYS A 219 -9.01 -11.13 1.05
CA LYS A 219 -8.45 -11.73 2.27
C LYS A 219 -7.95 -13.15 2.00
N GLU A 220 -8.64 -13.92 1.17
CA GLU A 220 -8.19 -15.27 0.78
C GLU A 220 -6.92 -15.25 -0.09
N LEU A 221 -6.82 -14.30 -1.02
CA LEU A 221 -5.58 -14.10 -1.79
C LEU A 221 -4.44 -13.65 -0.88
N ALA A 222 -4.69 -12.70 0.02
CA ALA A 222 -3.70 -12.20 0.97
C ALA A 222 -3.20 -13.31 1.91
N ALA A 223 -4.11 -14.11 2.46
CA ALA A 223 -3.78 -15.23 3.33
C ALA A 223 -2.83 -16.22 2.64
N ARG A 224 -3.03 -16.50 1.35
CA ARG A 224 -2.21 -17.44 0.58
C ARG A 224 -0.85 -16.91 0.16
N TYR A 225 -0.73 -15.63 -0.20
CA TYR A 225 0.51 -15.12 -0.83
C TYR A 225 1.14 -13.90 -0.17
N ALA A 226 0.37 -13.08 0.55
CA ALA A 226 0.91 -11.80 1.05
C ALA A 226 1.88 -12.02 2.20
N GLU A 227 2.97 -11.27 2.18
CA GLU A 227 3.96 -11.14 3.26
C GLU A 227 3.67 -9.89 4.10
N ALA A 228 3.11 -8.85 3.47
CA ALA A 228 2.54 -7.69 4.15
C ALA A 228 1.15 -7.34 3.59
N VAL A 229 0.23 -6.89 4.45
CA VAL A 229 -1.12 -6.51 4.07
C VAL A 229 -1.43 -5.10 4.54
N PHE A 230 -1.73 -4.24 3.57
CA PHE A 230 -2.15 -2.87 3.81
C PHE A 230 -3.67 -2.81 4.02
N THR A 231 -4.11 -2.18 5.10
CA THR A 231 -5.53 -2.18 5.49
C THR A 231 -6.01 -0.82 6.00
N ALA A 232 -7.33 -0.66 6.11
CA ALA A 232 -7.98 0.62 6.41
C ALA A 232 -9.05 0.48 7.51
N GLN A 233 -8.67 0.03 8.70
CA GLN A 233 -9.57 0.01 9.86
C GLN A 233 -9.49 1.34 10.61
N GLN A 234 -10.64 1.87 11.03
CA GLN A 234 -10.71 3.16 11.73
C GLN A 234 -10.73 3.00 13.25
N THR A 235 -11.22 1.86 13.74
CA THR A 235 -11.34 1.57 15.17
C THR A 235 -10.48 0.38 15.57
N LEU A 236 -10.06 0.35 16.84
CA LEU A 236 -9.26 -0.75 17.40
C LEU A 236 -9.99 -2.10 17.27
N ALA A 237 -11.30 -2.13 17.55
CA ALA A 237 -12.11 -3.35 17.49
C ALA A 237 -12.19 -3.93 16.07
N GLU A 238 -12.40 -3.09 15.05
CA GLU A 238 -12.38 -3.51 13.65
C GLU A 238 -11.00 -4.04 13.24
N ALA A 239 -9.93 -3.36 13.67
CA ALA A 239 -8.55 -3.77 13.39
C ALA A 239 -8.23 -5.13 14.01
N GLN A 240 -8.60 -5.35 15.29
CA GLN A 240 -8.44 -6.65 15.95
C GLN A 240 -9.26 -7.76 15.29
N ALA A 241 -10.48 -7.46 14.84
CA ALA A 241 -11.31 -8.43 14.12
C ALA A 241 -10.67 -8.84 12.80
N PHE A 242 -10.20 -7.87 12.00
CA PHE A 242 -9.49 -8.12 10.76
C PHE A 242 -8.17 -8.88 10.99
N TYR A 243 -7.39 -8.48 12.00
CA TYR A 243 -6.13 -9.12 12.36
C TYR A 243 -6.33 -10.61 12.65
N ARG A 244 -7.30 -10.95 13.52
CA ARG A 244 -7.61 -12.36 13.83
C ARG A 244 -8.09 -13.15 12.61
N ASP A 245 -9.00 -12.60 11.82
CA ASP A 245 -9.54 -13.25 10.62
C ASP A 245 -8.43 -13.59 9.62
N LEU A 246 -7.57 -12.61 9.29
CA LEU A 246 -6.51 -12.83 8.31
C LEU A 246 -5.43 -13.79 8.82
N LYS A 247 -5.02 -13.70 10.09
CA LYS A 247 -4.07 -14.65 10.69
C LYS A 247 -4.63 -16.07 10.71
N GLN A 248 -5.93 -16.24 10.99
CA GLN A 248 -6.60 -17.54 10.94
C GLN A 248 -6.61 -18.12 9.52
N ARG A 249 -6.89 -17.31 8.50
CA ARG A 249 -6.87 -17.74 7.10
C ARG A 249 -5.47 -18.14 6.65
N ALA A 250 -4.44 -17.39 7.04
CA ALA A 250 -3.05 -17.75 6.75
C ALA A 250 -2.71 -19.14 7.33
N ALA A 251 -3.11 -19.42 8.58
CA ALA A 251 -2.95 -20.74 9.17
C ALA A 251 -3.72 -21.83 8.41
N GLN A 252 -4.96 -21.56 8.01
CA GLN A 252 -5.79 -22.50 7.23
C GLN A 252 -5.19 -22.78 5.84
N ALA A 253 -4.47 -21.82 5.26
CA ALA A 253 -3.71 -21.97 4.03
C ALA A 253 -2.35 -22.67 4.24
N GLY A 254 -2.05 -23.14 5.45
CA GLY A 254 -0.81 -23.87 5.78
C GLY A 254 0.41 -22.97 5.96
N ARG A 255 0.24 -21.66 6.14
CA ARG A 255 1.33 -20.71 6.39
C ARG A 255 1.44 -20.39 7.87
N ASP A 256 2.65 -20.03 8.30
CA ASP A 256 2.86 -19.41 9.60
C ASP A 256 2.21 -18.01 9.62
N PRO A 257 1.21 -17.75 10.48
CA PRO A 257 0.54 -16.45 10.57
C PRO A 257 1.48 -15.29 10.87
N ASP A 258 2.61 -15.53 11.53
CA ASP A 258 3.58 -14.48 11.88
C ASP A 258 4.38 -14.00 10.66
N THR A 259 4.35 -14.74 9.55
CA THR A 259 4.93 -14.33 8.26
C THR A 259 4.05 -13.37 7.46
N VAL A 260 2.83 -13.08 7.93
CA VAL A 260 1.90 -12.12 7.31
C VAL A 260 1.80 -10.86 8.16
N LYS A 261 2.47 -9.78 7.77
CA LYS A 261 2.48 -8.52 8.53
C LYS A 261 1.26 -7.66 8.21
N ILE A 262 0.46 -7.30 9.21
CA ILE A 262 -0.79 -6.53 9.01
C ILE A 262 -0.55 -5.07 9.38
N LEU A 263 -0.67 -4.17 8.41
CA LEU A 263 -0.21 -2.78 8.48
C LEU A 263 -1.35 -1.80 8.14
N PRO A 264 -2.25 -1.49 9.09
CA PRO A 264 -3.27 -0.46 8.87
C PRO A 264 -2.66 0.92 8.59
N GLY A 265 -3.37 1.75 7.84
CA GLY A 265 -3.00 3.13 7.61
C GLY A 265 -3.38 4.06 8.77
N ILE A 266 -2.48 5.00 9.11
CA ILE A 266 -2.73 6.10 10.04
C ILE A 266 -2.36 7.43 9.38
N VAL A 267 -3.23 8.44 9.51
CA VAL A 267 -3.01 9.81 9.05
C VAL A 267 -2.79 10.71 10.26
N PRO A 268 -1.53 10.92 10.69
CA PRO A 268 -1.23 11.75 11.85
C PRO A 268 -1.12 13.24 11.47
N ALA A 269 -2.02 14.07 11.97
CA ALA A 269 -1.81 15.51 12.05
C ALA A 269 -1.08 15.81 13.36
N ILE A 270 0.14 16.35 13.28
CA ILE A 270 1.04 16.46 14.44
C ILE A 270 1.31 17.94 14.73
N GLY A 271 1.15 18.33 16.00
CA GLY A 271 1.52 19.65 16.52
C GLY A 271 2.34 19.51 17.80
N SER A 272 3.04 20.57 18.22
CA SER A 272 3.78 20.55 19.50
C SER A 272 2.82 20.54 20.70
N THR A 273 1.59 21.00 20.47
CA THR A 273 0.46 20.83 21.38
C THR A 273 -0.72 20.19 20.65
N GLU A 274 -1.65 19.59 21.39
CA GLU A 274 -2.89 19.04 20.81
C GLU A 274 -3.70 20.13 20.08
N ALA A 275 -3.72 21.36 20.61
CA ALA A 275 -4.37 22.49 19.97
C ALA A 275 -3.76 22.84 18.60
N GLU A 276 -2.44 22.78 18.46
CA GLU A 276 -1.76 22.99 17.16
C GLU A 276 -2.07 21.86 16.18
N ALA A 277 -2.12 20.61 16.64
CA ALA A 277 -2.47 19.46 15.80
C ALA A 277 -3.90 19.56 15.25
N LEU A 278 -4.86 19.92 16.13
CA LEU A 278 -6.25 20.16 15.75
C LEU A 278 -6.40 21.37 14.82
N ALA A 279 -5.59 22.42 15.02
CA ALA A 279 -5.58 23.57 14.14
C ALA A 279 -5.10 23.23 12.72
N LEU A 280 -4.09 22.35 12.60
CA LEU A 280 -3.62 21.85 11.30
C LEU A 280 -4.72 21.05 10.57
N GLU A 281 -5.40 20.14 11.27
CA GLU A 281 -6.52 19.38 10.71
C GLU A 281 -7.65 20.32 10.27
N ALA A 282 -8.03 21.28 11.12
CA ALA A 282 -9.07 22.26 10.81
C ALA A 282 -8.72 23.17 9.62
N GLU A 283 -7.44 23.58 9.47
CA GLU A 283 -7.00 24.38 8.33
C GLU A 283 -7.07 23.58 7.02
N LEU A 284 -6.63 22.32 7.04
CA LEU A 284 -6.73 21.41 5.90
C LEU A 284 -8.19 21.19 5.48
N ASP A 285 -9.09 20.96 6.44
CA ASP A 285 -10.53 20.83 6.19
C ASP A 285 -11.14 22.11 5.62
N ARG A 286 -10.74 23.28 6.13
CA ARG A 286 -11.16 24.59 5.62
C ARG A 286 -10.72 24.82 4.16
N LEU A 287 -9.62 24.21 3.75
CA LEU A 287 -9.12 24.22 2.37
C LEU A 287 -9.86 23.23 1.47
N ILE A 288 -10.82 22.45 1.95
CA ILE A 288 -11.72 21.71 1.06
C ILE A 288 -12.67 22.70 0.39
N ARG A 289 -12.91 22.51 -0.93
CA ARG A 289 -13.97 23.24 -1.65
C ARG A 289 -15.28 22.48 -1.47
N PRO A 290 -16.20 22.96 -0.60
CA PRO A 290 -17.36 22.18 -0.19
C PRO A 290 -18.31 21.89 -1.36
N GLU A 291 -18.35 22.74 -2.39
CA GLU A 291 -19.23 22.56 -3.55
C GLU A 291 -18.92 21.26 -4.30
N TYR A 292 -17.64 20.93 -4.46
CA TYR A 292 -17.20 19.71 -5.14
C TYR A 292 -17.37 18.49 -4.24
N ALA A 293 -17.01 18.61 -2.96
CA ALA A 293 -17.11 17.51 -2.01
C ALA A 293 -18.57 17.12 -1.75
N ARG A 294 -19.48 18.10 -1.67
CA ARG A 294 -20.94 17.89 -1.56
C ARG A 294 -21.49 17.09 -2.75
N LYS A 295 -21.11 17.44 -3.99
CA LYS A 295 -21.53 16.70 -5.19
C LYS A 295 -21.03 15.25 -5.18
N GLN A 296 -19.79 15.02 -4.75
CA GLN A 296 -19.24 13.67 -4.66
C GLN A 296 -19.94 12.84 -3.58
N LEU A 297 -20.20 13.44 -2.43
CA LEU A 297 -20.94 12.81 -1.35
C LEU A 297 -22.37 12.48 -1.80
N ALA A 298 -23.07 13.41 -2.43
CA ALA A 298 -24.40 13.21 -2.99
C ALA A 298 -24.46 12.05 -4.00
N THR A 299 -23.47 11.97 -4.89
CA THR A 299 -23.34 10.86 -5.85
C THR A 299 -23.21 9.52 -5.14
N THR A 300 -22.40 9.47 -4.08
CA THR A 300 -22.20 8.26 -3.27
C THR A 300 -23.47 7.88 -2.53
N LEU A 301 -24.18 8.88 -2.00
CA LEU A 301 -25.42 8.70 -1.25
C LEU A 301 -26.67 8.54 -2.13
N ARG A 302 -26.52 8.64 -3.46
CA ARG A 302 -27.62 8.57 -4.45
C ARG A 302 -28.73 9.61 -4.20
N VAL A 303 -28.36 10.80 -3.76
CA VAL A 303 -29.29 11.92 -3.51
C VAL A 303 -28.92 13.17 -4.32
N ASP A 304 -29.82 14.15 -4.37
CA ASP A 304 -29.53 15.46 -4.93
C ASP A 304 -28.51 16.21 -4.04
N PRO A 305 -27.46 16.86 -4.61
CA PRO A 305 -26.53 17.67 -3.81
C PRO A 305 -27.18 18.76 -2.95
N GLU A 306 -28.31 19.33 -3.36
CA GLU A 306 -28.97 20.40 -2.61
C GLU A 306 -29.65 19.92 -1.33
N VAL A 307 -29.93 18.62 -1.17
CA VAL A 307 -30.45 18.08 0.10
C VAL A 307 -29.36 17.97 1.18
N LEU A 308 -28.09 18.12 0.81
CA LEU A 308 -26.95 18.05 1.72
C LEU A 308 -26.54 19.45 2.19
N ASP A 309 -27.28 20.01 3.14
CA ASP A 309 -26.91 21.25 3.82
C ASP A 309 -25.63 21.02 4.64
N LEU A 310 -24.60 21.85 4.37
CA LEU A 310 -23.27 21.72 4.96
C LEU A 310 -23.28 21.76 6.49
N ASP A 311 -24.18 22.54 7.09
CA ASP A 311 -24.19 22.79 8.52
C ASP A 311 -25.29 22.01 9.26
N ARG A 312 -25.82 20.95 8.61
CA ARG A 312 -26.79 20.00 9.15
C ARG A 312 -26.26 18.56 9.08
N GLU A 313 -26.79 17.68 9.92
CA GLU A 313 -26.57 16.24 9.81
C GLU A 313 -27.18 15.69 8.50
N LEU A 314 -26.79 14.49 8.06
CA LEU A 314 -27.36 13.85 6.87
C LEU A 314 -28.91 13.74 6.96
N PRO A 315 -29.66 13.89 5.85
CA PRO A 315 -31.12 13.73 5.81
C PRO A 315 -31.55 12.37 6.39
N ALA A 316 -32.62 12.30 7.19
CA ALA A 316 -33.03 11.04 7.84
C ALA A 316 -33.47 9.96 6.84
N ASP A 317 -33.95 10.38 5.68
CA ASP A 317 -34.57 9.61 4.61
C ASP A 317 -33.60 9.24 3.48
N LEU A 318 -32.37 8.86 3.83
CA LEU A 318 -31.43 8.30 2.85
C LEU A 318 -31.90 6.91 2.36
N PRO A 319 -31.54 6.51 1.12
CA PRO A 319 -31.80 5.15 0.64
C PRO A 319 -31.30 4.08 1.62
N SER A 320 -32.04 3.01 1.80
CA SER A 320 -31.56 1.86 2.56
C SER A 320 -30.36 1.22 1.85
N GLU A 321 -29.53 0.49 2.60
CA GLU A 321 -28.33 -0.15 2.02
C GLU A 321 -28.68 -1.17 0.93
N ASP A 322 -29.87 -1.77 1.00
CA ASP A 322 -30.36 -2.74 0.01
C ASP A 322 -30.80 -2.08 -1.31
N GLU A 323 -31.00 -0.76 -1.31
CA GLU A 323 -31.28 0.02 -2.51
C GLU A 323 -30.00 0.52 -3.21
N ILE A 324 -28.82 0.26 -2.63
CA ILE A 324 -27.53 0.68 -3.17
C ILE A 324 -26.89 -0.44 -4.00
N GLU A 325 -26.97 -0.29 -5.32
CA GLU A 325 -26.23 -1.11 -6.27
C GLU A 325 -24.81 -0.57 -6.50
N GLY A 326 -23.79 -1.40 -6.20
CA GLY A 326 -22.37 -1.07 -6.29
C GLY A 326 -21.87 -0.14 -5.18
N ALA A 327 -20.63 -0.34 -4.70
CA ALA A 327 -20.03 0.44 -3.61
C ALA A 327 -20.82 0.48 -2.28
N LYS A 328 -21.73 -0.49 -2.04
CA LYS A 328 -22.52 -0.65 -0.81
C LYS A 328 -21.69 -0.51 0.46
N SER A 329 -20.55 -1.19 0.55
CA SER A 329 -19.64 -1.09 1.71
C SER A 329 -19.16 0.34 1.99
N ARG A 330 -18.93 1.14 0.94
CA ARG A 330 -18.52 2.55 1.07
C ARG A 330 -19.69 3.42 1.52
N TYR A 331 -20.89 3.18 1.00
CA TYR A 331 -22.11 3.84 1.44
C TYR A 331 -22.38 3.60 2.93
N THR A 332 -22.45 2.32 3.34
CA THR A 332 -22.67 1.90 4.73
C THR A 332 -21.67 2.55 5.68
N LEU A 333 -20.38 2.55 5.32
CA LEU A 333 -19.33 3.17 6.12
C LEU A 333 -19.58 4.68 6.33
N ILE A 334 -19.90 5.42 5.26
CA ILE A 334 -20.13 6.86 5.32
C ILE A 334 -21.34 7.20 6.19
N VAL A 335 -22.47 6.52 5.95
CA VAL A 335 -23.71 6.77 6.70
C VAL A 335 -23.54 6.40 8.17
N THR A 336 -22.94 5.24 8.46
CA THR A 336 -22.69 4.79 9.84
C THR A 336 -21.81 5.77 10.59
N LEU A 337 -20.71 6.23 9.98
CA LEU A 337 -19.82 7.22 10.56
C LEU A 337 -20.56 8.53 10.87
N ALA A 338 -21.27 9.07 9.89
CA ALA A 338 -22.00 10.32 10.03
C ALA A 338 -23.05 10.25 11.15
N ARG A 339 -23.78 9.14 11.26
CA ARG A 339 -24.82 8.91 12.28
C ARG A 339 -24.24 8.67 13.67
N ARG A 340 -23.22 7.83 13.78
CA ARG A 340 -22.57 7.49 15.06
C ARG A 340 -22.02 8.73 15.74
N GLU A 341 -21.39 9.61 14.97
CA GLU A 341 -20.72 10.82 15.48
C GLU A 341 -21.57 12.09 15.35
N ARG A 342 -22.80 11.98 14.83
CA ARG A 342 -23.72 13.10 14.62
C ARG A 342 -23.07 14.26 13.86
N LEU A 343 -22.33 13.93 12.81
CA LEU A 343 -21.57 14.89 12.02
C LEU A 343 -22.48 15.72 11.14
N THR A 344 -22.20 17.01 11.06
CA THR A 344 -22.69 17.83 9.95
C THR A 344 -22.09 17.35 8.62
N VAL A 345 -22.74 17.65 7.49
CA VAL A 345 -22.20 17.34 6.15
C VAL A 345 -20.79 17.91 5.97
N ARG A 346 -20.52 19.12 6.48
CA ARG A 346 -19.20 19.76 6.43
C ARG A 346 -18.15 18.95 7.18
N GLN A 347 -18.47 18.52 8.41
CA GLN A 347 -17.55 17.69 9.21
C GLN A 347 -17.34 16.31 8.59
N LEU A 348 -18.39 15.70 8.04
CA LEU A 348 -18.28 14.44 7.31
C LEU A 348 -17.37 14.58 6.08
N ILE A 349 -17.49 15.66 5.33
CA ILE A 349 -16.61 15.97 4.20
C ILE A 349 -15.14 16.05 4.66
N GLY A 350 -14.84 16.77 5.75
CA GLY A 350 -13.49 16.84 6.32
C GLY A 350 -12.96 15.46 6.69
N ARG A 351 -13.76 14.68 7.42
CA ARG A 351 -13.41 13.30 7.84
C ARG A 351 -13.07 12.39 6.66
N LEU A 352 -13.82 12.50 5.57
CA LEU A 352 -13.59 11.71 4.35
C LEU A 352 -12.38 12.22 3.54
N GLY A 353 -12.12 13.53 3.57
CA GLY A 353 -11.00 14.20 2.90
C GLY A 353 -9.64 13.94 3.56
N GLY A 354 -9.63 13.71 4.88
CA GLY A 354 -8.40 13.52 5.66
C GLY A 354 -7.75 12.15 5.56
N GLY A 355 -8.53 11.07 5.46
CA GLY A 355 -7.94 9.71 5.49
C GLY A 355 -8.47 8.70 4.49
N ARG A 356 -9.46 9.07 3.66
CA ARG A 356 -10.06 8.17 2.65
C ARG A 356 -10.55 6.83 3.23
N GLY A 357 -10.90 6.79 4.51
CA GLY A 357 -11.31 5.59 5.23
C GLY A 357 -10.27 5.00 6.18
N HIS A 358 -9.04 5.52 6.20
CA HIS A 358 -8.01 5.18 7.21
C HIS A 358 -8.21 5.98 8.49
N ARG A 359 -7.57 5.55 9.57
CA ARG A 359 -7.60 6.22 10.87
C ARG A 359 -6.91 7.58 10.78
N THR A 360 -7.65 8.68 10.88
CA THR A 360 -7.03 10.00 11.14
C THR A 360 -6.85 10.21 12.64
N PHE A 361 -5.79 10.90 13.02
CA PHE A 361 -5.46 11.20 14.40
C PHE A 361 -4.74 12.54 14.48
N ALA A 362 -5.28 13.49 15.23
CA ALA A 362 -4.63 14.77 15.52
C ALA A 362 -4.12 14.77 16.96
N GLY A 363 -2.83 15.04 17.18
CA GLY A 363 -2.27 15.09 18.53
C GLY A 363 -0.79 15.45 18.58
N THR A 364 -0.22 15.41 19.79
CA THR A 364 1.23 15.57 20.00
C THR A 364 2.00 14.32 19.56
N PRO A 365 3.34 14.41 19.39
CA PRO A 365 4.16 13.24 19.11
C PRO A 365 3.97 12.08 20.09
N GLU A 366 3.80 12.38 21.39
CA GLU A 366 3.52 11.40 22.44
C GLU A 366 2.17 10.72 22.23
N GLN A 367 1.12 11.51 21.96
CA GLN A 367 -0.23 10.97 21.73
C GLN A 367 -0.28 10.08 20.48
N VAL A 368 0.43 10.44 19.41
CA VAL A 368 0.57 9.60 18.21
C VAL A 368 1.30 8.31 18.52
N ALA A 369 2.41 8.38 19.28
CA ALA A 369 3.15 7.18 19.70
C ALA A 369 2.31 6.26 20.60
N ASP A 370 1.52 6.83 21.53
CA ASP A 370 0.58 6.09 22.38
C ASP A 370 -0.48 5.36 21.54
N ALA A 371 -1.05 6.05 20.54
CA ALA A 371 -2.06 5.48 19.65
C ALA A 371 -1.54 4.33 18.77
N ILE A 372 -0.26 4.40 18.36
CA ILE A 372 0.44 3.33 17.64
C ILE A 372 0.74 2.16 18.58
N GLU A 373 1.27 2.44 19.76
CA GLU A 373 1.63 1.43 20.77
C GLU A 373 0.41 0.64 21.25
N GLU A 374 -0.72 1.32 21.50
CA GLU A 374 -1.98 0.69 21.89
C GLU A 374 -2.37 -0.40 20.88
N TRP A 375 -2.44 -0.05 19.60
CA TRP A 375 -2.86 -0.98 18.55
C TRP A 375 -1.88 -2.14 18.37
N TYR A 376 -0.58 -1.85 18.44
CA TYR A 376 0.45 -2.88 18.37
C TYR A 376 0.33 -3.88 19.52
N ARG A 377 0.28 -3.40 20.76
CA ARG A 377 0.23 -4.25 21.95
C ARG A 377 -1.10 -4.98 22.12
N SER A 378 -2.19 -4.43 21.60
CA SER A 378 -3.52 -5.03 21.65
C SER A 378 -3.78 -6.05 20.54
N GLY A 379 -2.78 -6.42 19.72
CA GLY A 379 -2.94 -7.42 18.66
C GLY A 379 -3.86 -6.96 17.54
N ALA A 380 -3.79 -5.67 17.20
CA ALA A 380 -4.56 -5.06 16.12
C ALA A 380 -3.72 -4.78 14.87
N ALA A 381 -2.40 -4.73 15.00
CA ALA A 381 -1.47 -4.40 13.93
C ALA A 381 -0.06 -4.94 14.23
N ASP A 382 0.68 -5.30 13.19
CA ASP A 382 2.13 -5.56 13.26
C ASP A 382 2.95 -4.27 13.01
N GLY A 383 2.28 -3.20 12.60
CA GLY A 383 2.90 -1.98 12.10
C GLY A 383 1.90 -1.03 11.47
N PHE A 384 2.38 0.04 10.83
CA PHE A 384 1.52 1.04 10.19
C PHE A 384 2.06 1.51 8.86
N ASN A 385 1.14 1.79 7.93
CA ASN A 385 1.42 2.68 6.82
C ASN A 385 1.17 4.11 7.30
N ILE A 386 2.25 4.87 7.50
CA ILE A 386 2.19 6.28 7.87
C ILE A 386 1.80 7.08 6.63
N MET A 387 0.71 7.83 6.75
CA MET A 387 0.08 8.58 5.67
C MET A 387 0.04 10.06 6.05
N PRO A 388 1.15 10.81 5.95
CA PRO A 388 1.16 12.21 6.36
C PRO A 388 0.10 13.02 5.60
N PRO A 389 -0.71 13.84 6.30
CA PRO A 389 -1.74 14.63 5.66
C PRO A 389 -1.15 15.67 4.71
N VAL A 390 0.06 16.15 5.00
CA VAL A 390 0.87 17.07 4.19
C VAL A 390 2.32 16.55 4.09
N LEU A 391 2.94 16.70 2.93
CA LEU A 391 4.31 16.30 2.62
C LEU A 391 5.09 17.52 2.07
N PRO A 392 6.38 17.69 2.41
CA PRO A 392 7.21 16.80 3.24
C PRO A 392 7.03 16.99 4.76
N SER A 393 6.49 18.13 5.20
CA SER A 393 6.50 18.58 6.61
C SER A 393 5.91 17.57 7.60
N GLY A 394 4.81 16.91 7.26
CA GLY A 394 4.19 15.89 8.11
C GLY A 394 5.05 14.63 8.26
N LEU A 395 5.78 14.24 7.21
CA LEU A 395 6.72 13.11 7.28
C LEU A 395 7.96 13.46 8.11
N GLU A 396 8.50 14.67 7.93
CA GLU A 396 9.63 15.19 8.71
C GLU A 396 9.28 15.22 10.19
N THR A 397 8.12 15.80 10.53
CA THR A 397 7.64 15.87 11.92
C THR A 397 7.49 14.48 12.54
N PHE A 398 6.94 13.52 11.81
CA PHE A 398 6.81 12.14 12.29
C PHE A 398 8.19 11.50 12.55
N VAL A 399 9.12 11.64 11.60
CA VAL A 399 10.48 11.09 11.70
C VAL A 399 11.28 11.74 12.83
N ASP A 400 11.14 13.06 13.02
CA ASP A 400 11.97 13.80 13.97
C ASP A 400 11.43 13.74 15.41
N HIS A 401 10.12 13.52 15.58
CA HIS A 401 9.48 13.59 16.90
C HIS A 401 8.79 12.29 17.35
N VAL A 402 8.16 11.53 16.46
CA VAL A 402 7.44 10.29 16.83
C VAL A 402 8.38 9.08 16.85
N VAL A 403 9.19 8.91 15.80
CA VAL A 403 10.13 7.77 15.71
C VAL A 403 11.06 7.68 16.94
N PRO A 404 11.68 8.77 17.43
CA PRO A 404 12.52 8.70 18.63
C PRO A 404 11.77 8.27 19.90
N ILE A 405 10.47 8.58 20.01
CA ILE A 405 9.64 8.12 21.13
C ILE A 405 9.46 6.60 21.03
N LEU A 406 9.08 6.09 19.85
CA LEU A 406 8.91 4.65 19.62
C LEU A 406 10.21 3.87 19.86
N GLN A 407 11.37 4.43 19.46
CA GLN A 407 12.68 3.87 19.74
C GLN A 407 13.00 3.83 21.24
N ARG A 408 12.79 4.92 21.98
CA ARG A 408 12.99 4.95 23.45
C ARG A 408 12.10 3.95 24.19
N ARG A 409 10.92 3.64 23.65
CA ARG A 409 10.00 2.63 24.18
C ARG A 409 10.34 1.19 23.76
N GLY A 410 11.41 0.98 22.98
CA GLY A 410 11.82 -0.33 22.49
C GLY A 410 10.84 -0.94 21.48
N LEU A 411 9.98 -0.13 20.86
CA LEU A 411 8.98 -0.58 19.89
C LEU A 411 9.53 -0.60 18.46
N PHE A 412 10.53 0.22 18.17
CA PHE A 412 11.06 0.42 16.83
C PHE A 412 12.59 0.42 16.81
N ARG A 413 13.16 0.05 15.66
CA ARG A 413 14.60 -0.07 15.46
C ARG A 413 15.31 1.27 15.61
N THR A 414 16.53 1.26 16.13
CA THR A 414 17.43 2.43 16.16
C THR A 414 18.32 2.51 14.93
N GLU A 415 18.56 1.39 14.26
CA GLU A 415 19.36 1.26 13.05
C GLU A 415 18.81 0.14 12.15
N TYR A 416 19.20 0.12 10.88
CA TYR A 416 18.92 -1.01 10.00
C TYR A 416 19.88 -2.16 10.31
N THR A 417 19.34 -3.36 10.50
CA THR A 417 20.13 -4.56 10.82
C THR A 417 20.27 -5.52 9.64
N GLY A 418 19.64 -5.21 8.52
CA GLY A 418 19.70 -5.95 7.26
C GLY A 418 19.72 -5.00 6.06
N THR A 419 19.89 -5.55 4.87
CA THR A 419 19.95 -4.78 3.62
C THR A 419 18.75 -5.01 2.72
N THR A 420 18.02 -6.10 2.92
CA THR A 420 16.86 -6.45 2.11
C THR A 420 15.54 -6.04 2.77
N LEU A 421 14.50 -5.89 1.95
CA LEU A 421 13.17 -5.56 2.47
C LEU A 421 12.61 -6.67 3.37
N ARG A 422 12.83 -7.95 3.03
CA ARG A 422 12.43 -9.06 3.90
C ARG A 422 13.11 -9.04 5.27
N GLU A 423 14.39 -8.74 5.34
CA GLU A 423 15.08 -8.62 6.63
C GLU A 423 14.48 -7.51 7.49
N HIS A 424 14.04 -6.39 6.88
CA HIS A 424 13.34 -5.35 7.63
C HIS A 424 12.03 -5.87 8.23
N TYR A 425 11.29 -6.69 7.50
CA TYR A 425 10.08 -7.34 8.02
C TYR A 425 10.34 -8.56 8.92
N GLY A 426 11.61 -8.92 9.15
CA GLY A 426 11.96 -10.14 9.89
C GLY A 426 11.47 -11.42 9.22
N LEU A 427 11.43 -11.43 7.88
CA LEU A 427 11.00 -12.56 7.07
C LEU A 427 12.21 -13.31 6.50
N PRO A 428 12.14 -14.65 6.40
CA PRO A 428 13.21 -15.43 5.80
C PRO A 428 13.27 -15.20 4.28
N ARG A 429 14.46 -15.35 3.70
CA ARG A 429 14.61 -15.44 2.25
C ARG A 429 13.92 -16.73 1.75
N PRO A 430 12.98 -16.66 0.78
CA PRO A 430 12.29 -17.83 0.27
C PRO A 430 13.26 -18.84 -0.38
N ALA A 431 13.06 -20.13 -0.11
CA ALA A 431 13.74 -21.19 -0.85
C ALA A 431 13.28 -21.21 -2.31
N ASN A 432 14.17 -21.60 -3.23
CA ASN A 432 13.79 -21.79 -4.63
C ASN A 432 12.90 -23.04 -4.71
N GLN A 433 11.74 -22.94 -5.37
CA GLN A 433 10.79 -24.05 -5.45
C GLN A 433 11.21 -25.21 -6.36
N PHE A 434 12.21 -25.03 -7.22
CA PHE A 434 12.70 -26.05 -8.15
C PHE A 434 14.01 -26.70 -7.68
N THR A 435 14.82 -26.00 -6.89
CA THR A 435 16.07 -26.54 -6.34
C THR A 435 15.78 -27.76 -5.49
N ARG A 436 16.34 -28.91 -5.90
CA ARG A 436 16.25 -30.14 -5.11
C ARG A 436 17.14 -29.99 -3.88
N GLN A 437 16.56 -30.01 -2.68
CA GLN A 437 17.38 -30.23 -1.49
C GLN A 437 18.07 -31.59 -1.61
N PRO A 438 19.39 -31.70 -1.37
CA PRO A 438 20.02 -33.00 -1.26
C PRO A 438 19.29 -33.79 -0.17
N ALA A 439 18.88 -35.02 -0.49
CA ALA A 439 18.25 -35.89 0.49
C ALA A 439 19.15 -35.94 1.74
N ALA A 440 18.58 -35.65 2.91
CA ALA A 440 19.30 -35.78 4.17
C ALA A 440 19.82 -37.22 4.26
N VAL A 441 21.15 -37.36 4.25
CA VAL A 441 21.86 -38.65 4.31
C VAL A 441 21.84 -39.18 5.75
#